data_AF-A0A0G2ACM5-F1
#
_entry.id   AF-A0A0G2ACM5-F1
#
_cell.length_a   1.000
_cell.length_b   1.000
_cell.length_c   1.000
_cell.angle_alpha   90.00
_cell.angle_beta   90.00
_cell.angle_gamma   90.00
#
_symmetry.space_group_name_H-M   'P 1'
#
loop_
_entity.id
_entity.type
_entity.pdbx_description
1 polymer ?
#
loop_
_entity_poly.entity_id
_entity_poly.type
_entity_poly.pdbx_seq_one_letter_code
_entity_poly.pdbx_strand_id
1 'polypeptide(L)'
;IPESDFNYLAQKTNVAGESDIKSAMMISKGLARNIFNEVGLASWSEIKPKGVRDKAYVVLQKTGKPMHFREVASAINSMQWTRKPAHPQTVHNELIKAGNQFVLVGRGLYALREWGYTPGTVATFMQEVLRGAAKPLAKEEIVKSVLERRFVKENTILLNLQNRTLFSKNPDGKYFLV
;
A
#
# COMPACT_ATOMS: atom_id res chain seq x y z
N ILE A 1 5.97 9.43 -14.81
CA ILE A 1 5.66 8.65 -16.03
C ILE A 1 6.95 8.08 -16.62
N PRO A 2 6.92 6.97 -17.35
CA PRO A 2 8.09 6.49 -18.08
C PRO A 2 8.73 7.58 -18.96
N GLU A 3 10.06 7.57 -19.08
CA GLU A 3 10.80 8.53 -19.92
C GLU A 3 10.34 8.51 -21.39
N SER A 4 9.96 7.33 -21.92
CA SER A 4 9.36 7.18 -23.25
C SER A 4 8.09 8.02 -23.43
N ASP A 5 7.21 7.96 -22.43
CA ASP A 5 5.90 8.63 -22.48
C ASP A 5 6.07 10.13 -22.31
N PHE A 6 7.01 10.55 -21.47
CA PHE A 6 7.40 11.95 -21.32
C PHE A 6 7.94 12.51 -22.64
N ASN A 7 8.83 11.79 -23.31
CA ASN A 7 9.40 12.21 -24.59
C ASN A 7 8.33 12.32 -25.67
N TYR A 8 7.40 11.36 -25.72
CA TYR A 8 6.25 11.40 -26.64
C TYR A 8 5.37 12.64 -26.41
N LEU A 9 5.05 12.97 -25.15
CA LEU A 9 4.27 14.16 -24.82
C LEU A 9 5.02 15.45 -25.18
N ALA A 10 6.32 15.53 -24.89
CA ALA A 10 7.14 16.70 -25.20
C ALA A 10 7.20 17.00 -26.70
N GLN A 11 7.31 15.95 -27.52
CA GLN A 11 7.28 16.06 -28.99
C GLN A 11 5.93 16.57 -29.50
N LYS A 12 4.82 16.15 -28.87
CA LYS A 12 3.48 16.69 -29.18
C LYS A 12 3.30 18.16 -28.82
N THR A 13 4.14 18.70 -27.94
CA THR A 13 4.09 20.10 -27.47
C THR A 13 5.14 21.01 -28.14
N ASN A 14 5.55 20.72 -29.38
CA ASN A 14 6.52 21.49 -30.17
C ASN A 14 7.98 21.48 -29.65
N VAL A 15 8.41 20.46 -28.90
CA VAL A 15 9.84 20.25 -28.61
C VAL A 15 10.46 19.40 -29.74
N ALA A 16 11.38 20.00 -30.50
CA ALA A 16 11.77 19.53 -31.84
C ALA A 16 12.63 18.27 -31.87
N GLY A 17 13.41 17.96 -30.83
CA GLY A 17 14.28 16.79 -30.79
C GLY A 17 14.55 16.21 -29.40
N GLU A 18 14.95 14.94 -29.35
CA GLU A 18 15.34 14.24 -28.12
C GLU A 18 16.50 14.95 -27.39
N SER A 19 17.41 15.58 -28.15
CA SER A 19 18.48 16.44 -27.64
C SER A 19 17.97 17.65 -26.86
N ASP A 20 16.87 18.25 -27.33
CA ASP A 20 16.29 19.45 -26.73
C ASP A 20 15.54 19.09 -25.45
N ILE A 21 14.83 17.96 -25.46
CA ILE A 21 14.18 17.40 -24.27
C ILE A 21 15.22 17.10 -23.19
N LYS A 22 16.33 16.44 -23.57
CA LYS A 22 17.40 16.11 -22.64
C LYS A 22 18.06 17.37 -22.07
N SER A 23 18.29 18.38 -22.90
CA SER A 23 18.84 19.68 -22.49
C SER A 23 17.90 20.40 -21.53
N ALA A 24 16.61 20.46 -21.83
CA ALA A 24 15.59 21.04 -20.98
C ALA A 24 15.48 20.31 -19.63
N MET A 25 15.58 18.98 -19.63
CA MET A 25 15.60 18.18 -18.39
C MET A 25 16.86 18.43 -17.55
N MET A 26 18.03 18.62 -18.17
CA MET A 26 19.25 18.96 -17.42
C MET A 26 19.21 20.36 -16.80
N ILE A 27 18.59 21.32 -17.49
CA ILE A 27 18.50 22.72 -17.04
C ILE A 27 17.39 22.91 -16.00
N SER A 28 16.27 22.18 -16.16
CA SER A 28 15.10 22.32 -15.30
C SER A 28 15.37 21.82 -13.90
N LYS A 29 15.34 22.74 -12.93
CA LYS A 29 15.37 22.41 -11.50
C LYS A 29 14.06 21.76 -11.01
N GLY A 30 12.99 21.93 -11.80
CA GLY A 30 11.64 21.47 -11.46
C GLY A 30 11.35 20.04 -11.91
N LEU A 31 12.14 19.47 -12.82
CA LEU A 31 12.00 18.10 -13.30
C LEU A 31 13.11 17.23 -12.75
N ALA A 32 12.79 15.97 -12.48
CA ALA A 32 13.78 14.98 -12.07
C ALA A 32 13.43 13.61 -12.63
N ARG A 33 14.47 12.77 -12.73
CA ARG A 33 14.35 11.35 -13.04
C ARG A 33 14.57 10.53 -11.77
N ASN A 34 13.74 9.52 -11.54
CA ASN A 34 13.93 8.57 -10.45
C ASN A 34 14.79 7.36 -10.90
N ILE A 35 15.03 6.45 -9.96
CA ILE A 35 15.82 5.22 -10.19
C ILE A 35 15.15 4.22 -11.15
N PHE A 36 13.87 4.44 -11.49
CA PHE A 36 13.09 3.61 -12.40
C PHE A 36 13.00 4.21 -13.82
N ASN A 37 13.83 5.22 -14.13
CA ASN A 37 13.75 6.00 -15.37
C ASN A 37 12.36 6.65 -15.58
N GLU A 38 11.70 7.03 -14.51
CA GLU A 38 10.46 7.81 -14.59
C GLU A 38 10.75 9.28 -14.40
N VAL A 39 10.06 10.11 -15.19
CA VAL A 39 10.13 11.56 -15.17
C VAL A 39 8.90 12.14 -14.48
N GLY A 40 9.13 13.17 -13.68
CA GLY A 40 8.09 13.98 -13.07
C GLY A 40 8.68 15.18 -12.34
N LEU A 41 7.86 15.84 -11.53
CA LEU A 41 8.30 17.00 -10.78
C LEU A 41 9.29 16.60 -9.67
N ALA A 42 10.36 17.37 -9.51
CA ALA A 42 11.36 17.16 -8.47
C ALA A 42 10.80 17.32 -7.04
N SER A 43 9.61 17.93 -6.91
CA SER A 43 8.85 18.04 -5.66
C SER A 43 8.09 16.76 -5.31
N TRP A 44 7.84 15.87 -6.26
CA TRP A 44 7.09 14.63 -6.04
C TRP A 44 7.92 13.59 -5.31
N SER A 45 7.33 13.01 -4.26
CA SER A 45 7.96 11.97 -3.45
C SER A 45 8.21 10.69 -4.26
N GLU A 46 7.41 10.41 -5.29
CA GLU A 46 7.62 9.29 -6.22
C GLU A 46 8.87 9.45 -7.07
N ILE A 47 9.24 10.70 -7.35
CA ILE A 47 10.38 11.03 -8.19
C ILE A 47 11.65 11.18 -7.36
N LYS A 48 11.58 11.94 -6.27
CA LYS A 48 12.71 12.25 -5.41
C LYS A 48 12.37 12.00 -3.94
N PRO A 49 12.38 10.73 -3.48
CA PRO A 49 12.05 10.41 -2.10
C PRO A 49 13.14 10.95 -1.17
N LYS A 50 12.77 11.86 -0.26
CA LYS A 50 13.73 12.56 0.63
C LYS A 50 13.97 11.77 1.92
N GLY A 51 12.92 11.19 2.47
CA GLY A 51 12.95 10.45 3.74
C GLY A 51 12.64 8.97 3.62
N VAL A 52 12.77 8.24 4.74
CA VAL A 52 12.38 6.82 4.84
C VAL A 52 10.90 6.63 4.53
N ARG A 53 10.06 7.59 4.94
CA ARG A 53 8.62 7.62 4.66
C ARG A 53 8.33 7.63 3.16
N ASP A 54 8.93 8.56 2.41
CA ASP A 54 8.71 8.68 0.96
C ASP A 54 9.18 7.42 0.23
N LYS A 55 10.33 6.88 0.65
CA LYS A 55 10.86 5.61 0.12
C LYS A 55 9.91 4.45 0.36
N ALA A 56 9.33 4.37 1.56
CA ALA A 56 8.34 3.36 1.89
C ALA A 56 7.06 3.50 1.04
N TYR A 57 6.62 4.73 0.77
CA TYR A 57 5.52 5.00 -0.15
C TYR A 57 5.80 4.44 -1.54
N VAL A 58 6.96 4.77 -2.12
CA VAL A 58 7.35 4.28 -3.45
C VAL A 58 7.46 2.75 -3.50
N VAL A 59 8.05 2.12 -2.48
CA VAL A 59 8.12 0.66 -2.39
C VAL A 59 6.74 0.02 -2.38
N LEU A 60 5.82 0.52 -1.56
CA LEU A 60 4.45 -0.01 -1.49
C LEU A 60 3.70 0.24 -2.80
N GLN A 61 3.80 1.45 -3.37
CA GLN A 61 3.16 1.80 -4.64
C GLN A 61 3.62 0.87 -5.77
N LYS A 62 4.94 0.59 -5.87
CA LYS A 62 5.50 -0.29 -6.90
C LYS A 62 5.14 -1.75 -6.72
N THR A 63 5.03 -2.22 -5.48
CA THR A 63 4.66 -3.62 -5.20
C THR A 63 3.15 -3.85 -5.32
N GLY A 64 2.34 -2.82 -5.17
CA GLY A 64 0.88 -2.87 -5.35
C GLY A 64 0.15 -3.74 -4.32
N LYS A 65 0.83 -4.14 -3.24
CA LYS A 65 0.26 -5.00 -2.19
C LYS A 65 0.77 -4.62 -0.80
N PRO A 66 0.03 -4.93 0.27
CA PRO A 66 0.52 -4.71 1.63
C PRO A 66 1.80 -5.50 1.89
N MET A 67 2.75 -4.88 2.60
CA MET A 67 4.04 -5.50 2.94
C MET A 67 4.36 -5.37 4.42
N HIS A 68 5.11 -6.33 4.95
CA HIS A 68 5.61 -6.22 6.31
C HIS A 68 6.71 -5.14 6.40
N PHE A 69 6.75 -4.34 7.47
CA PHE A 69 7.69 -3.23 7.60
C PHE A 69 9.17 -3.64 7.46
N ARG A 70 9.53 -4.88 7.83
CA ARG A 70 10.86 -5.45 7.61
C ARG A 70 11.17 -5.67 6.13
N GLU A 71 10.19 -6.15 5.37
CA GLU A 71 10.32 -6.33 3.92
C GLU A 71 10.41 -4.98 3.22
N VAL A 72 9.63 -3.99 3.69
CA VAL A 72 9.75 -2.60 3.21
C VAL A 72 11.16 -2.06 3.46
N ALA A 73 11.72 -2.25 4.66
CA ALA A 73 13.09 -1.84 4.96
C ALA A 73 14.13 -2.52 4.05
N SER A 74 13.97 -3.83 3.82
CA SER A 74 14.83 -4.59 2.90
C SER A 74 14.74 -4.06 1.47
N ALA A 75 13.54 -3.82 0.97
CA ALA A 75 13.30 -3.27 -0.36
C ALA A 75 13.91 -1.87 -0.51
N ILE A 76 13.76 -0.99 0.49
CA ILE A 76 14.40 0.34 0.51
C ILE A 76 15.93 0.21 0.39
N ASN A 77 16.53 -0.74 1.11
CA ASN A 77 17.98 -0.96 1.09
C ASN A 77 18.45 -1.54 -0.25
N SER A 78 17.67 -2.44 -0.86
CA SER A 78 17.98 -3.01 -2.18
C SER A 78 18.01 -1.97 -3.30
N MET A 79 17.22 -0.89 -3.17
CA MET A 79 17.14 0.20 -4.14
C MET A 79 18.29 1.21 -4.02
N GLN A 80 19.14 1.10 -2.98
CA GLN A 80 20.34 1.93 -2.77
C GLN A 80 20.13 3.45 -2.86
N TRP A 81 18.93 3.96 -2.54
CA TRP A 81 18.63 5.41 -2.58
C TRP A 81 19.54 6.26 -1.70
N THR A 82 20.06 5.70 -0.61
CA THR A 82 20.96 6.39 0.30
C THR A 82 22.09 5.49 0.75
N ARG A 83 23.25 6.10 1.02
CA ARG A 83 24.42 5.42 1.62
C ARG A 83 24.12 4.83 3.00
N LYS A 84 23.19 5.43 3.75
CA LYS A 84 22.74 4.92 5.05
C LYS A 84 21.60 3.91 4.86
N PRO A 85 21.70 2.71 5.45
CA PRO A 85 20.63 1.73 5.40
C PRO A 85 19.42 2.18 6.23
N ALA A 86 18.23 1.87 5.74
CA ALA A 86 16.99 1.98 6.49
C ALA A 86 16.88 0.83 7.50
N HIS A 87 16.82 1.17 8.78
CA HIS A 87 16.55 0.20 9.84
C HIS A 87 15.06 -0.13 9.90
N PRO A 88 14.68 -1.41 10.11
CA PRO A 88 13.28 -1.80 10.24
C PRO A 88 12.51 -1.03 11.32
N GLN A 89 13.15 -0.72 12.46
CA GLN A 89 12.52 0.04 13.53
C GLN A 89 12.20 1.47 13.09
N THR A 90 13.12 2.12 12.37
CA THR A 90 12.90 3.45 11.80
C THR A 90 11.77 3.43 10.79
N VAL A 91 11.75 2.44 9.89
CA VAL A 91 10.66 2.27 8.91
C VAL A 91 9.32 2.10 9.64
N HIS A 92 9.26 1.23 10.65
CA HIS A 92 8.05 1.02 11.44
C HIS A 92 7.53 2.32 12.09
N ASN A 93 8.43 3.07 12.75
CA ASN A 93 8.08 4.33 13.40
C ASN A 93 7.57 5.38 12.40
N GLU A 94 8.22 5.50 11.25
CA GLU A 94 7.81 6.45 10.21
C GLU A 94 6.47 6.07 9.57
N LEU A 95 6.19 4.77 9.39
CA LEU A 95 4.90 4.28 8.90
C LEU A 95 3.76 4.57 9.89
N ILE A 96 4.01 4.45 11.20
CA ILE A 96 3.04 4.81 12.25
C ILE A 96 2.78 6.32 12.27
N LYS A 97 3.85 7.14 12.26
CA LYS A 97 3.73 8.60 12.30
C LYS A 97 2.98 9.14 11.08
N ALA A 98 3.12 8.48 9.93
CA ALA A 98 2.49 8.86 8.67
C ALA A 98 1.10 8.22 8.48
N GLY A 99 0.27 8.29 9.52
CA GLY A 99 -1.07 7.67 9.52
C GLY A 99 -2.01 8.19 8.43
N ASN A 100 -1.74 9.35 7.82
CA ASN A 100 -2.51 9.86 6.68
C ASN A 100 -2.17 9.15 5.34
N GLN A 101 -1.01 8.50 5.23
CA GLN A 101 -0.56 7.85 3.99
C GLN A 101 -0.57 6.33 4.10
N PHE A 102 -0.33 5.79 5.29
CA PHE A 102 -0.26 4.35 5.53
C PHE A 102 -1.35 3.89 6.49
N VAL A 103 -1.70 2.62 6.35
CA VAL A 103 -2.66 1.95 7.22
C VAL A 103 -2.11 0.59 7.62
N LEU A 104 -2.17 0.29 8.93
CA LEU A 104 -1.79 -0.99 9.48
C LEU A 104 -2.91 -2.00 9.21
N VAL A 105 -2.64 -2.97 8.36
CA VAL A 105 -3.61 -4.01 7.92
C VAL A 105 -3.29 -5.38 8.53
N GLY A 106 -2.35 -5.47 9.45
CA GLY A 106 -2.00 -6.72 10.12
C GLY A 106 -0.79 -6.52 11.01
N ARG A 107 -0.36 -7.55 11.74
CA ARG A 107 0.83 -7.46 12.60
C ARG A 107 2.06 -7.09 11.75
N GLY A 108 2.47 -5.83 11.83
CA GLY A 108 3.57 -5.25 11.06
C GLY A 108 3.33 -5.08 9.56
N LEU A 109 2.13 -5.36 9.05
CA LEU A 109 1.76 -5.23 7.64
C LEU A 109 1.15 -3.86 7.36
N TYR A 110 1.74 -3.13 6.42
CA TYR A 110 1.31 -1.80 6.03
C TYR A 110 0.87 -1.77 4.57
N ALA A 111 -0.17 -0.98 4.32
CA ALA A 111 -0.71 -0.70 3.00
C ALA A 111 -0.80 0.82 2.78
N LEU A 112 -0.93 1.26 1.53
CA LEU A 112 -1.27 2.65 1.23
C LEU A 112 -2.74 2.91 1.55
N ARG A 113 -3.03 4.07 2.14
CA ARG A 113 -4.39 4.47 2.48
C ARG A 113 -5.27 4.67 1.24
N GLU A 114 -4.68 5.15 0.14
CA GLU A 114 -5.37 5.39 -1.13
C GLU A 114 -5.95 4.09 -1.76
N TRP A 115 -5.44 2.93 -1.38
CA TRP A 115 -5.97 1.63 -1.82
C TRP A 115 -7.30 1.25 -1.14
N GLY A 116 -7.83 2.11 -0.26
CA GLY A 116 -9.14 1.90 0.38
C GLY A 116 -9.10 0.94 1.58
N TYR A 117 -7.92 0.54 2.06
CA TYR A 117 -7.83 -0.28 3.27
C TYR A 117 -8.26 0.52 4.51
N THR A 118 -9.22 -0.01 5.25
CA THR A 118 -9.64 0.57 6.53
C THR A 118 -8.73 0.09 7.66
N PRO A 119 -8.40 0.97 8.62
CA PRO A 119 -7.73 0.55 9.85
C PRO A 119 -8.66 -0.37 10.63
N GLY A 120 -8.18 -1.58 10.97
CA GLY A 120 -9.01 -2.55 11.67
C GLY A 120 -8.48 -3.97 11.54
N THR A 121 -8.85 -4.80 12.51
CA THR A 121 -8.54 -6.23 12.44
C THR A 121 -9.53 -6.93 11.51
N VAL A 122 -9.15 -8.11 11.02
CA VAL A 122 -10.07 -8.98 10.28
C VAL A 122 -11.35 -9.23 11.12
N ALA A 123 -11.22 -9.35 12.44
CA ALA A 123 -12.35 -9.47 13.35
C ALA A 123 -13.30 -8.26 13.31
N THR A 124 -12.80 -7.02 13.34
CA THR A 124 -13.63 -5.81 13.25
C THR A 124 -14.47 -5.83 11.98
N PHE A 125 -13.85 -6.22 10.87
CA PHE A 125 -14.53 -6.28 9.59
C PHE A 125 -15.57 -7.40 9.51
N MET A 126 -15.24 -8.57 10.05
CA MET A 126 -16.21 -9.66 10.19
C MET A 126 -17.40 -9.23 11.06
N GLN A 127 -17.19 -8.39 12.07
CA GLN A 127 -18.29 -7.82 12.85
C GLN A 127 -19.14 -6.86 12.02
N GLU A 128 -18.56 -6.04 11.14
CA GLU A 128 -19.32 -5.19 10.21
C GLU A 128 -20.14 -6.02 9.22
N VAL A 129 -19.58 -7.09 8.67
CA VAL A 129 -20.28 -8.04 7.78
C VAL A 129 -21.48 -8.66 8.51
N LEU A 130 -21.28 -9.16 9.73
CA LEU A 130 -22.35 -9.77 10.52
C LEU A 130 -23.38 -8.75 11.03
N ARG A 131 -22.97 -7.52 11.37
CA ARG A 131 -23.88 -6.45 11.80
C ARG A 131 -24.73 -5.92 10.66
N GLY A 132 -24.17 -5.87 9.44
CA GLY A 132 -24.92 -5.54 8.23
C GLY A 132 -25.84 -6.66 7.75
N ALA A 133 -25.59 -7.90 8.19
CA ALA A 133 -26.45 -9.03 7.90
C ALA A 133 -27.64 -9.06 8.88
N ALA A 134 -28.86 -9.04 8.36
CA ALA A 134 -30.07 -9.20 9.18
C ALA A 134 -30.23 -10.63 9.77
N LYS A 135 -29.32 -11.55 9.44
CA LYS A 135 -29.40 -12.98 9.76
C LYS A 135 -28.00 -13.54 10.06
N PRO A 136 -27.89 -14.60 10.88
CA PRO A 136 -26.66 -15.38 10.98
C PRO A 136 -26.21 -15.88 9.60
N LEU A 137 -24.91 -15.79 9.33
CA LEU A 137 -24.33 -16.14 8.02
C LEU A 137 -23.56 -17.47 8.09
N ALA A 138 -23.57 -18.24 7.01
CA ALA A 138 -22.69 -19.39 6.89
C ALA A 138 -21.21 -18.96 6.81
N LYS A 139 -20.31 -19.86 7.18
CA LYS A 139 -18.85 -19.61 7.16
C LYS A 139 -18.40 -19.13 5.78
N GLU A 140 -18.88 -19.78 4.74
CA GLU A 140 -18.52 -19.53 3.34
C GLU A 140 -19.00 -18.14 2.89
N GLU A 141 -20.18 -17.70 3.34
CA GLU A 141 -20.72 -16.38 3.05
C GLU A 141 -19.89 -15.27 3.69
N ILE A 142 -19.44 -15.49 4.93
CA ILE A 142 -18.56 -14.55 5.65
C ILE A 142 -17.20 -14.49 4.95
N VAL A 143 -16.60 -15.64 4.63
CA VAL A 143 -15.30 -15.70 3.94
C VAL A 143 -15.38 -14.95 2.61
N LYS A 144 -16.40 -15.22 1.79
CA LYS A 144 -16.61 -14.56 0.50
C LYS A 144 -16.74 -13.04 0.67
N SER A 145 -17.62 -12.60 1.58
CA SER A 145 -17.87 -11.17 1.82
C SER A 145 -16.61 -10.43 2.32
N VAL A 146 -15.77 -11.09 3.12
CA VAL A 146 -14.52 -10.52 3.62
C VAL A 146 -13.45 -10.46 2.53
N LEU A 147 -13.33 -11.50 1.69
CA LEU A 147 -12.37 -11.55 0.59
C LEU A 147 -12.72 -10.56 -0.54
N GLU A 148 -14.01 -10.32 -0.81
CA GLU A 148 -14.47 -9.32 -1.78
C GLU A 148 -14.06 -7.89 -1.39
N ARG A 149 -14.02 -7.61 -0.09
CA ARG A 149 -13.80 -6.26 0.43
C ARG A 149 -12.38 -6.05 0.96
N ARG A 150 -11.59 -7.12 1.11
CA ARG A 150 -10.24 -7.05 1.69
C ARG A 150 -9.31 -8.14 1.17
N PHE A 151 -8.08 -7.76 0.87
CA PHE A 151 -6.99 -8.70 0.65
C PHE A 151 -6.52 -9.36 1.95
N VAL A 152 -7.06 -10.55 2.26
CA VAL A 152 -6.66 -11.43 3.37
C VAL A 152 -6.59 -12.87 2.92
N LYS A 153 -5.83 -13.69 3.65
CA LYS A 153 -5.88 -15.14 3.45
C LYS A 153 -7.13 -15.69 4.13
N GLU A 154 -7.77 -16.67 3.48
CA GLU A 154 -8.93 -17.37 4.03
C GLU A 154 -8.66 -17.92 5.44
N ASN A 155 -7.49 -18.55 5.65
CA ASN A 155 -7.10 -19.06 6.97
C ASN A 155 -7.12 -18.01 8.08
N THR A 156 -6.81 -16.74 7.76
CA THR A 156 -6.88 -15.65 8.74
C THR A 156 -8.32 -15.37 9.14
N ILE A 157 -9.27 -15.45 8.21
CA ILE A 157 -10.71 -15.29 8.49
C ILE A 157 -11.18 -16.45 9.37
N LEU A 158 -10.82 -17.69 9.01
CA LEU A 158 -11.22 -18.89 9.76
C LEU A 158 -10.68 -18.88 11.19
N LEU A 159 -9.43 -18.45 11.40
CA LEU A 159 -8.86 -18.31 12.73
C LEU A 159 -9.59 -17.25 13.56
N ASN A 160 -10.02 -16.15 12.96
CA ASN A 160 -10.79 -15.12 13.66
C ASN A 160 -12.21 -15.61 14.01
N LEU A 161 -12.85 -16.43 13.17
CA LEU A 161 -14.16 -17.04 13.46
C LEU A 161 -14.15 -17.98 14.68
N GLN A 162 -12.97 -18.47 15.09
CA GLN A 162 -12.82 -19.28 16.30
C GLN A 162 -12.85 -18.43 17.58
N ASN A 163 -12.79 -17.10 17.47
CA ASN A 163 -12.83 -16.22 18.63
C ASN A 163 -14.24 -16.17 19.23
N ARG A 164 -14.48 -17.01 20.23
CA ARG A 164 -15.75 -17.14 20.95
C ARG A 164 -16.15 -15.91 21.76
N THR A 165 -15.28 -14.92 21.92
CA THR A 165 -15.67 -13.65 22.57
C THR A 165 -16.35 -12.68 21.61
N LEU A 166 -16.21 -12.90 20.30
CA LEU A 166 -16.75 -12.02 19.26
C LEU A 166 -17.78 -12.72 18.38
N PHE A 167 -17.61 -14.04 18.15
CA PHE A 167 -18.44 -14.82 17.24
C PHE A 167 -18.97 -16.07 17.93
N SER A 168 -20.27 -16.33 17.78
CA SER A 168 -20.91 -17.57 18.20
C SER A 168 -21.57 -18.27 17.02
N LYS A 169 -21.84 -19.56 17.17
CA LYS A 169 -22.38 -20.44 16.13
C LYS A 169 -23.71 -21.02 16.61
N ASN A 170 -24.75 -20.90 15.79
CA ASN A 170 -26.06 -21.46 16.09
C ASN A 170 -26.09 -22.98 15.78
N PRO A 171 -27.18 -23.69 16.14
CA PRO A 171 -27.32 -25.13 15.87
C PRO A 171 -27.21 -25.49 14.37
N ASP A 172 -27.67 -24.60 13.48
CA ASP A 172 -27.58 -24.77 12.02
C ASP A 172 -26.19 -24.51 11.45
N GLY A 173 -25.24 -24.15 12.32
CA GLY A 173 -23.86 -23.91 11.97
C GLY A 173 -23.54 -22.56 11.34
N LYS A 174 -24.43 -21.59 11.47
CA LYS A 174 -24.27 -20.20 11.05
C LYS A 174 -23.73 -19.33 12.19
N TYR A 175 -22.93 -18.33 11.83
CA TYR A 175 -22.28 -17.44 12.77
C TYR A 175 -23.08 -16.16 13.00
N PHE A 176 -23.04 -15.68 14.24
CA PHE A 176 -23.61 -14.41 14.68
C PHE A 176 -22.69 -13.74 15.71
N LEU A 177 -22.94 -12.46 16.00
CA LEU A 177 -22.19 -11.70 17.00
C LEU A 177 -22.62 -12.10 18.42
N VAL A 178 -21.63 -12.27 19.30
CA VAL A 178 -21.86 -12.47 20.74
C VAL A 178 -22.36 -11.18 21.38
#